data_AF-A0A0R3QEF5-F1
#
_entry.id   AF-A0A0R3QEF5-F1
#
_cell.length_a   1.000
_cell.length_b   1.000
_cell.length_c   1.000
_cell.angle_alpha   90.00
_cell.angle_beta   90.00
_cell.angle_gamma   90.00
#
_symmetry.space_group_name_H-M   'P 1'
#
loop_
_entity.id
_entity.type
_entity.pdbx_description
1 polymer ?
#
loop_
_entity_poly.entity_id
_entity_poly.type
_entity_poly.pdbx_seq_one_letter_code
_entity_poly.pdbx_strand_id
1 'polypeptide(L)'
;PGYVINSSGKCQPRGTCQPYLPNACDQRRNEECLPDDHGGFTCQCAANQIRHPITQICLVDECAAGTHDCDNNANCTDTDEGYICTCKDGYIDESPDQSQKPGRVCRKQIDECSEGIHNCSEYADCINLPKGFLCRCRENYVDFRYLFYRF
;
A
#
# COMPACT_ATOMS: atom_id res chain seq x y z
N PRO A 1 35.39 -0.12 24.38
CA PRO A 1 34.44 0.37 23.35
C PRO A 1 33.60 -0.80 22.80
N GLY A 2 32.28 -0.78 23.00
CA GLY A 2 31.36 -1.81 22.48
C GLY A 2 30.69 -2.73 23.50
N TYR A 3 31.05 -2.63 24.79
CA TYR A 3 30.46 -3.42 25.88
C TYR A 3 29.75 -2.52 26.89
N VAL A 4 28.65 -3.01 27.46
CA VAL A 4 27.87 -2.39 28.54
C VAL A 4 27.76 -3.36 29.72
N ILE A 5 27.75 -2.84 30.94
CA ILE A 5 27.54 -3.65 32.14
C ILE A 5 26.03 -3.82 32.34
N ASN A 6 25.57 -5.06 32.41
CA ASN A 6 24.16 -5.35 32.66
C ASN A 6 23.79 -5.21 34.14
N SER A 7 22.51 -5.36 34.47
CA SER A 7 22.00 -5.31 35.85
C SER A 7 22.59 -6.36 36.79
N SER A 8 23.25 -7.40 36.25
CA SER A 8 23.96 -8.45 37.00
C SER A 8 25.48 -8.22 37.07
N GLY A 9 25.96 -7.04 36.68
CA GLY A 9 27.37 -6.66 36.80
C GLY A 9 28.30 -7.29 35.75
N LYS A 10 27.76 -7.95 34.71
CA LYS A 10 28.55 -8.57 33.65
C LYS A 10 28.70 -7.64 32.45
N CYS A 11 29.92 -7.54 31.91
CA CYS A 11 30.18 -6.88 30.62
C CYS A 11 29.60 -7.72 29.48
N GLN A 12 28.70 -7.13 28.71
CA GLN A 12 28.06 -7.75 27.54
C GLN A 12 28.13 -6.79 26.34
N PRO A 13 28.26 -7.29 25.10
CA PRO A 13 28.20 -6.45 23.91
C PRO A 13 26.96 -5.53 23.87
N ARG A 14 27.07 -4.36 23.24
CA ARG A 14 25.90 -3.50 23.01
C ARG A 14 24.86 -4.26 22.17
N GLY A 15 23.60 -4.19 22.59
CA GLY A 15 22.49 -4.86 21.90
C GLY A 15 22.24 -6.30 22.36
N THR A 16 22.98 -6.82 23.34
CA THR A 16 22.65 -8.13 23.95
C THR A 16 21.34 -8.08 24.71
N CYS A 17 20.57 -9.16 24.61
CA CYS A 17 19.25 -9.28 25.21
C CYS A 17 19.07 -10.65 25.86
N GLN A 18 17.96 -10.83 26.60
CA GLN A 18 17.57 -12.12 27.18
C GLN A 18 16.18 -12.50 26.65
N PRO A 19 16.02 -13.64 25.96
CA PRO A 19 14.79 -13.98 25.23
C PRO A 19 13.59 -14.21 26.16
N TYR A 20 13.82 -14.50 27.43
CA TYR A 20 12.77 -14.74 28.43
C TYR A 20 12.33 -13.47 29.17
N LEU A 21 13.03 -12.35 28.97
CA LEU A 21 12.65 -11.08 29.60
C LEU A 21 11.65 -10.33 28.72
N PRO A 22 10.57 -9.79 29.29
CA PRO A 22 9.71 -8.86 28.57
C PRO A 22 10.50 -7.59 28.22
N ASN A 23 10.27 -7.06 27.02
CA ASN A 23 10.92 -5.84 26.53
C ASN A 23 12.45 -5.90 26.60
N ALA A 24 13.02 -7.07 26.30
CA ALA A 24 14.46 -7.29 26.29
C ALA A 24 15.21 -6.41 25.27
N CYS A 25 14.50 -5.90 24.27
CA CYS A 25 14.97 -4.98 23.25
C CYS A 25 14.15 -3.68 23.27
N ASP A 26 14.66 -2.62 22.61
CA ASP A 26 13.98 -1.34 22.54
C ASP A 26 12.68 -1.49 21.74
N GLN A 27 11.53 -1.45 22.43
CA GLN A 27 10.22 -1.63 21.80
C GLN A 27 9.94 -0.61 20.69
N ARG A 28 10.62 0.54 20.71
CA ARG A 28 10.45 1.57 19.67
C ARG A 28 11.15 1.20 18.36
N ARG A 29 12.08 0.23 18.38
CA ARG A 29 12.84 -0.21 17.21
C ARG A 29 12.27 -1.47 16.56
N ASN A 30 11.22 -2.06 17.14
CA ASN A 30 10.61 -3.29 16.66
C ASN A 30 11.62 -4.46 16.51
N GLU A 31 12.61 -4.50 17.41
CA GLU A 31 13.64 -5.55 17.42
C GLU A 31 13.18 -6.77 18.21
N GLU A 32 13.58 -7.95 17.73
CA GLU A 32 13.41 -9.20 18.43
C GLU A 32 14.72 -9.68 19.04
N CYS A 33 14.63 -10.35 20.19
CA CYS A 33 15.79 -10.94 20.84
C CYS A 33 16.12 -12.29 20.18
N LEU A 34 16.98 -12.26 19.16
CA LEU A 34 17.29 -13.42 18.32
C LEU A 34 18.70 -13.96 18.60
N PRO A 35 18.94 -15.26 18.32
CA PRO A 35 20.27 -15.85 18.45
C PRO A 35 21.30 -15.14 17.57
N ASP A 36 22.51 -15.00 18.09
CA ASP A 36 23.68 -14.46 17.39
C ASP A 36 24.65 -15.59 17.00
N ASP A 37 25.51 -15.35 16.02
CA ASP A 37 26.48 -16.32 15.48
C ASP A 37 27.50 -16.79 16.53
N HIS A 38 27.63 -16.04 17.63
CA HIS A 38 28.51 -16.33 18.75
C HIS A 38 27.84 -17.15 19.88
N GLY A 39 26.62 -17.68 19.65
CA GLY A 39 25.89 -18.48 20.64
C GLY A 39 25.26 -17.65 21.78
N GLY A 40 25.18 -16.33 21.61
CA GLY A 40 24.44 -15.41 22.48
C GLY A 40 23.10 -15.00 21.89
N PHE A 41 22.45 -14.01 22.50
CA PHE A 41 21.25 -13.37 21.95
C PHE A 41 21.45 -11.87 21.83
N THR A 42 21.06 -11.31 20.71
CA THR A 42 21.16 -9.88 20.40
C THR A 42 19.86 -9.36 19.80
N CYS A 43 19.58 -8.08 20.00
CA CYS A 43 18.44 -7.39 19.40
C CYS A 43 18.67 -7.21 17.91
N GLN A 44 17.90 -7.94 17.11
CA GLN A 44 18.01 -7.98 15.66
C GLN A 44 16.63 -7.75 15.04
N CYS A 45 16.61 -7.40 13.76
CA CYS A 45 15.35 -7.38 13.01
C CYS A 45 14.89 -8.82 12.77
N ALA A 46 13.58 -9.04 12.75
CA ALA A 46 13.03 -10.35 12.45
C ALA A 46 13.35 -10.77 11.00
N ALA A 47 13.05 -12.03 10.67
CA ALA A 47 13.25 -12.52 9.32
C ALA A 47 12.50 -11.65 8.30
N ASN A 48 13.17 -11.31 7.19
CA ASN A 48 12.67 -10.44 6.12
C ASN A 48 12.36 -8.99 6.55
N GLN A 49 12.88 -8.53 7.68
CA GLN A 49 12.88 -7.12 8.06
C GLN A 49 14.25 -6.49 7.81
N ILE A 50 14.24 -5.21 7.43
CA ILE A 50 15.43 -4.40 7.18
C ILE A 50 15.46 -3.27 8.20
N ARG A 51 16.67 -2.96 8.68
CA ARG A 51 16.87 -1.84 9.60
C ARG A 51 16.92 -0.53 8.83
N HIS A 52 15.99 0.38 9.10
CA HIS A 52 15.95 1.69 8.46
C HIS A 52 17.22 2.50 8.81
N PRO A 53 17.93 3.10 7.82
CA PRO A 53 19.26 3.68 8.02
C PRO A 53 19.27 4.86 8.99
N ILE A 54 18.17 5.62 9.09
CA ILE A 54 18.09 6.83 9.93
C ILE A 54 17.44 6.52 11.28
N THR A 55 16.24 5.94 11.26
CA THR A 55 15.45 5.70 12.49
C THR A 55 15.89 4.45 13.24
N GLN A 56 16.62 3.53 12.59
CA GLN A 56 17.10 2.27 13.14
C GLN A 56 15.97 1.30 13.55
N ILE A 57 14.74 1.57 13.12
CA ILE A 57 13.56 0.73 13.31
C ILE A 57 13.61 -0.42 12.30
N CYS A 58 13.22 -1.62 12.72
CA CYS A 58 13.05 -2.78 11.86
C CYS A 58 11.71 -2.68 11.12
N LEU A 59 11.78 -2.51 9.80
CA LEU A 59 10.65 -2.40 8.90
C LEU A 59 10.58 -3.63 8.01
N VAL A 60 9.38 -4.00 7.59
CA VAL A 60 9.15 -5.04 6.58
C VAL A 60 8.91 -4.36 5.25
N ASP A 61 9.52 -4.88 4.18
CA ASP A 61 9.18 -4.47 2.81
C ASP A 61 8.08 -5.41 2.31
N GLU A 62 6.81 -5.00 2.42
CA GLU A 62 5.70 -5.86 2.02
C GLU A 62 5.66 -6.11 0.50
N CYS A 63 6.27 -5.21 -0.29
CA CYS A 63 6.38 -5.35 -1.72
C CYS A 63 7.37 -6.46 -2.11
N ALA A 64 8.53 -6.51 -1.47
CA ALA A 64 9.51 -7.58 -1.65
C ALA A 64 9.06 -8.91 -1.03
N ALA A 65 8.37 -8.85 0.11
CA ALA A 65 7.84 -10.03 0.79
C ALA A 65 6.59 -10.62 0.10
N GLY A 66 5.92 -9.85 -0.76
CA GLY A 66 4.67 -10.25 -1.41
C GLY A 66 3.50 -10.39 -0.43
N THR A 67 3.55 -9.68 0.69
CA THR A 67 2.52 -9.71 1.75
C THR A 67 1.50 -8.57 1.64
N HIS A 68 1.58 -7.79 0.57
CA HIS A 68 0.64 -6.71 0.27
C HIS A 68 -0.67 -7.22 -0.36
N ASP A 69 -1.74 -6.43 -0.23
CA ASP A 69 -3.05 -6.69 -0.86
C ASP A 69 -3.34 -5.79 -2.08
N CYS A 70 -2.33 -5.16 -2.69
CA CYS A 70 -2.48 -4.40 -3.95
C CYS A 70 -3.19 -5.21 -5.05
N ASP A 71 -3.98 -4.53 -5.90
CA ASP A 71 -4.53 -5.12 -7.13
C ASP A 71 -3.39 -5.59 -8.06
N ASN A 72 -3.63 -6.62 -8.86
CA ASN A 72 -2.65 -7.09 -9.86
C ASN A 72 -2.29 -6.02 -10.91
N ASN A 73 -3.19 -5.06 -11.13
CA ASN A 73 -3.00 -3.90 -11.99
C ASN A 73 -2.57 -2.65 -11.20
N ALA A 74 -2.07 -2.81 -9.98
CA ALA A 74 -1.42 -1.78 -9.20
C ALA A 74 0.09 -2.03 -9.04
N ASN A 75 0.81 -0.97 -8.73
CA ASN A 75 2.20 -0.99 -8.27
C ASN A 75 2.21 -0.90 -6.74
N CYS A 76 3.03 -1.73 -6.09
CA CYS A 76 3.31 -1.65 -4.67
C CYS A 76 4.51 -0.73 -4.44
N THR A 77 4.42 0.16 -3.45
CA THR A 77 5.53 1.00 -2.98
C THR A 77 5.67 0.84 -1.47
N ASP A 78 6.83 0.38 -1.03
CA ASP A 78 7.19 0.27 0.38
C ASP A 78 7.42 1.64 1.01
N THR A 79 7.08 1.79 2.28
CA THR A 79 7.13 3.04 3.06
C THR A 79 7.47 2.78 4.52
N ASP A 80 7.92 3.82 5.24
CA ASP A 80 8.22 3.69 6.67
C ASP A 80 7.01 3.30 7.54
N GLU A 81 5.78 3.50 7.03
CA GLU A 81 4.52 3.20 7.72
C GLU A 81 3.83 1.93 7.20
N GLY A 82 4.50 1.15 6.34
CA GLY A 82 3.96 -0.03 5.65
C GLY A 82 4.07 0.14 4.14
N TYR A 83 2.98 0.02 3.38
CA TYR A 83 3.03 0.11 1.92
C TYR A 83 1.83 0.85 1.33
N ILE A 84 2.05 1.46 0.16
CA ILE A 84 1.03 2.14 -0.64
C ILE A 84 0.87 1.39 -1.97
N CYS A 85 -0.37 1.24 -2.42
CA CYS A 85 -0.66 0.70 -3.75
C CYS A 85 -1.21 1.80 -4.65
N THR A 86 -0.74 1.86 -5.89
CA THR A 86 -1.19 2.82 -6.89
C THR A 86 -1.55 2.09 -8.18
N CYS A 87 -2.73 2.35 -8.74
CA CYS A 87 -3.09 1.74 -10.03
C CYS A 87 -2.07 2.11 -11.11
N LYS A 88 -1.75 1.15 -11.97
CA LYS A 88 -0.85 1.34 -13.12
C LYS A 88 -1.43 2.37 -14.10
N ASP A 89 -0.56 2.92 -14.93
CA ASP A 89 -0.98 3.85 -15.99
C ASP A 89 -2.06 3.22 -16.88
N GLY A 90 -3.11 3.99 -17.18
CA GLY A 90 -4.28 3.51 -17.91
C GLY A 90 -5.26 2.69 -17.05
N TYR A 91 -5.12 2.68 -15.73
CA TYR A 91 -6.09 2.11 -14.79
C TYR A 91 -6.57 3.19 -13.82
N ILE A 92 -7.80 3.02 -13.34
CA ILE A 92 -8.46 3.93 -12.41
C ILE A 92 -8.78 3.17 -11.13
N ASP A 93 -8.56 3.87 -10.02
CA ASP A 93 -8.86 3.35 -8.70
C ASP A 93 -10.38 3.41 -8.41
N GLU A 94 -10.96 2.23 -8.21
CA GLU A 94 -12.34 2.01 -7.80
C GLU A 94 -12.42 1.34 -6.42
N SER A 95 -11.33 1.40 -5.65
CA SER A 95 -11.29 0.88 -4.28
C SER A 95 -12.36 1.58 -3.43
N PRO A 96 -13.06 0.84 -2.54
CA PRO A 96 -14.10 1.42 -1.67
C PRO A 96 -13.57 2.52 -0.74
N ASP A 97 -12.32 2.39 -0.28
CA ASP A 97 -11.64 3.36 0.56
C ASP A 97 -10.32 3.79 -0.09
N GLN A 98 -10.42 4.73 -1.02
CA GLN A 98 -9.24 5.28 -1.72
C GLN A 98 -8.33 6.11 -0.79
N SER A 99 -8.83 6.51 0.39
CA SER A 99 -8.08 7.36 1.31
C SER A 99 -7.12 6.57 2.18
N GLN A 100 -7.52 5.37 2.60
CA GLN A 100 -6.71 4.50 3.45
C GLN A 100 -6.14 3.31 2.69
N LYS A 101 -6.85 2.83 1.67
CA LYS A 101 -6.48 1.64 0.89
C LYS A 101 -6.64 1.88 -0.62
N PRO A 102 -5.89 2.82 -1.21
CA PRO A 102 -5.89 3.02 -2.65
C PRO A 102 -5.35 1.79 -3.40
N GLY A 103 -5.67 1.66 -4.69
CA GLY A 103 -5.08 0.66 -5.58
C GLY A 103 -5.39 -0.81 -5.24
N ARG A 104 -6.49 -1.06 -4.52
CA ARG A 104 -7.00 -2.43 -4.22
C ARG A 104 -7.97 -2.94 -5.27
N VAL A 105 -8.59 -2.03 -6.01
CA VAL A 105 -9.45 -2.33 -7.15
C VAL A 105 -9.07 -1.38 -8.28
N CYS A 106 -8.35 -1.90 -9.28
CA CYS A 106 -7.90 -1.11 -10.41
C CYS A 106 -8.62 -1.56 -11.68
N ARG A 107 -9.47 -0.69 -12.23
CA ARG A 107 -10.19 -0.94 -13.48
C ARG A 107 -9.46 -0.30 -14.64
N LYS A 108 -9.31 -1.06 -15.74
CA LYS A 108 -8.74 -0.51 -16.98
C LYS A 108 -9.60 0.67 -17.45
N GLN A 109 -8.94 1.80 -17.71
CA GLN A 109 -9.55 2.93 -18.37
C GLN A 109 -9.73 2.58 -19.84
N ILE A 110 -10.96 2.70 -20.32
CA ILE A 110 -11.34 2.42 -21.70
C ILE A 110 -11.93 3.72 -22.22
N ASP A 111 -11.53 4.13 -23.42
CA ASP A 111 -12.17 5.25 -24.10
C ASP A 111 -13.31 4.68 -24.95
N GLU A 112 -14.49 4.58 -24.36
CA GLU A 112 -15.64 3.97 -25.04
C GLU A 112 -16.07 4.78 -26.29
N CYS A 113 -15.74 6.07 -26.33
CA CYS A 113 -16.00 6.95 -27.47
C CYS A 113 -15.08 6.66 -28.64
N SER A 114 -13.77 6.55 -28.38
CA SER A 114 -12.76 6.25 -29.41
C SER A 114 -12.82 4.79 -29.89
N GLU A 115 -13.18 3.86 -29.01
CA GLU A 115 -13.32 2.44 -29.33
C GLU A 115 -14.67 2.09 -29.99
N GLY A 116 -15.63 3.03 -30.00
CA GLY A 116 -16.96 2.82 -30.63
C GLY A 116 -17.83 1.80 -29.90
N ILE A 117 -17.55 1.54 -28.62
CA ILE A 117 -18.29 0.59 -27.76
C ILE A 117 -19.33 1.27 -26.86
N HIS A 118 -19.50 2.59 -27.01
CA HIS A 118 -20.54 3.35 -26.34
C HIS A 118 -21.95 3.01 -26.85
N ASN A 119 -22.96 3.27 -26.03
CA ASN A 119 -24.37 3.08 -26.39
C ASN A 119 -25.13 4.40 -26.61
N CYS A 120 -24.42 5.49 -26.88
CA CYS A 120 -25.04 6.77 -27.19
C CYS A 120 -25.98 6.68 -28.39
N SER A 121 -27.08 7.44 -28.32
CA SER A 121 -28.00 7.64 -29.44
C SER A 121 -27.26 8.27 -30.63
N GLU A 122 -27.72 8.01 -31.85
CA GLU A 122 -27.24 8.65 -33.09
C GLU A 122 -27.32 10.20 -33.02
N TYR A 123 -28.24 10.71 -32.19
CA TYR A 123 -28.47 12.14 -31.95
C TYR A 123 -27.76 12.68 -30.69
N ALA A 124 -26.80 11.94 -30.14
CA ALA A 124 -25.99 12.34 -29.00
C ALA A 124 -24.50 12.30 -29.33
N ASP A 125 -23.73 13.16 -28.70
CA ASP A 125 -22.28 13.15 -28.73
C ASP A 125 -21.74 12.33 -27.56
N CYS A 126 -20.78 11.44 -27.83
CA CYS A 126 -20.06 10.70 -26.80
C CYS A 126 -18.94 11.57 -26.21
N ILE A 127 -18.88 11.67 -24.89
CA ILE A 127 -17.85 12.38 -24.15
C ILE A 127 -17.16 11.38 -23.23
N ASN A 128 -15.89 11.10 -23.52
CA ASN A 128 -15.08 10.22 -22.67
C ASN A 128 -14.79 10.90 -21.33
N LEU A 129 -14.92 10.17 -20.24
CA LEU A 129 -14.64 10.60 -18.88
C LEU A 129 -13.60 9.66 -18.25
N PRO A 130 -12.96 10.05 -17.15
CA PRO A 130 -12.13 9.10 -16.40
C PRO A 130 -12.95 7.86 -16.01
N LYS A 131 -14.11 8.06 -15.37
CA LYS A 131 -14.98 6.96 -14.93
C LYS A 131 -16.04 6.60 -15.99
N GLY A 132 -15.60 6.18 -17.18
CA GLY A 132 -16.46 5.73 -18.29
C GLY A 132 -16.80 6.85 -19.27
N PHE A 133 -18.04 6.92 -19.78
CA PHE A 133 -18.44 7.92 -20.77
C PHE A 133 -19.80 8.56 -20.45
N LEU A 134 -20.05 9.73 -21.05
CA LEU A 134 -21.31 10.46 -21.00
C LEU A 134 -21.85 10.68 -22.42
N CYS A 135 -23.13 10.39 -22.63
CA CYS A 135 -23.83 10.76 -23.85
C CYS A 135 -24.54 12.11 -23.63
N ARG A 136 -24.13 13.13 -24.39
CA ARG A 136 -24.77 14.45 -24.35
C ARG A 136 -25.62 14.64 -25.60
N CYS A 137 -26.91 14.92 -25.45
CA CYS A 137 -27.78 15.24 -26.58
C CYS A 137 -27.22 16.42 -27.39
N ARG A 138 -27.28 16.31 -28.73
CA ARG A 138 -26.98 17.43 -29.62
C ARG A 138 -28.01 18.55 -29.45
N GLU A 139 -27.68 19.74 -29.93
CA GLU A 139 -28.62 20.85 -29.96
C GLU A 139 -29.97 20.44 -30.59
N ASN A 140 -31.07 20.84 -29.95
CA ASN A 140 -32.45 20.50 -30.31
C ASN A 140 -32.91 19.05 -30.03
N TYR A 141 -32.10 18.22 -29.36
CA TYR A 141 -32.51 16.91 -28.85
C TYR A 141 -32.60 16.91 -27.31
N VAL A 142 -33.50 16.08 -26.76
CA VAL A 142 -33.71 15.97 -25.31
C VAL A 142 -33.65 14.51 -24.86
N ASP A 143 -33.11 14.28 -23.67
CA ASP A 143 -33.11 12.95 -23.04
C ASP A 143 -34.43 12.72 -22.30
N PHE A 144 -35.26 11.83 -22.84
CA PHE A 144 -36.55 11.48 -22.24
C PHE A 144 -36.43 10.68 -20.94
N ARG A 145 -35.26 10.08 -20.61
CA ARG A 145 -35.07 9.35 -19.33
C ARG A 145 -35.06 10.28 -18.11
N TYR A 146 -34.68 11.55 -18.27
CA TYR A 146 -34.70 12.54 -17.19
C TYR A 146 -36.08 13.14 -16.90
N LEU A 147 -37.08 12.92 -17.76
CA LEU A 147 -38.43 13.49 -17.58
C LEU A 147 -39.32 12.66 -16.64
N PHE A 148 -38.94 11.43 -16.28
CA PHE A 148 -39.76 10.54 -15.44
C PHE A 148 -39.35 10.48 -13.96
N TYR A 149 -38.20 11.05 -13.55
CA TYR A 149 -37.77 11.12 -12.15
C TYR A 149 -38.15 12.42 -11.44
N ARG A 150 -39.11 13.17 -12.00
CA ARG A 150 -39.60 14.46 -11.47
C ARG A 150 -41.00 14.38 -10.87
N PHE A 151 -41.45 13.19 -10.49
CA PHE A 151 -42.73 12.96 -9.81
C PHE A 151 -42.52 12.35 -8.43
#